data_AF-A0A838R7W0-F1
#
_entry.id   AF-A0A838R7W0-F1
#
_cell.length_a   1.000
_cell.length_b   1.000
_cell.length_c   1.000
_cell.angle_alpha   90.00
_cell.angle_beta   90.00
_cell.angle_gamma   90.00
#
_symmetry.space_group_name_H-M   'P 1'
#
loop_
_entity.id
_entity.type
_entity.pdbx_description
1 polymer ?
#
loop_
_entity_poly.entity_id
_entity_poly.type
_entity_poly.pdbx_seq_one_letter_code
_entity_poly.pdbx_strand_id
1 'polypeptide(L)'
;MKPRLSEKLAALRADLNCGHFILADAKDADMAWGATSPGSAYPPSPQGEGKHRSMVDFRDQIREIVRQGAVDILLASASTMDILAHRERLFEMSDVTPAIRANDATDVWIPRGGVYRESPSLPYATCYLEEVQHGTLTAPTTGAPVVNLGLYSATFNNNLPSDMATL
;
A
#
# COMPACT_ATOMS: atom_id res chain seq x y z
N MET A 1 -5.26 6.23 -19.10
CA MET A 1 -4.03 7.02 -19.24
C MET A 1 -2.81 6.10 -19.08
N LYS A 2 -1.64 6.40 -19.63
CA LYS A 2 -0.44 5.56 -19.41
C LYS A 2 0.15 5.87 -18.02
N PRO A 3 0.50 4.87 -17.19
CA PRO A 3 1.07 5.15 -15.88
C PRO A 3 2.45 5.81 -15.98
N ARG A 4 2.68 6.85 -15.16
CA ARG A 4 3.95 7.59 -15.09
C ARG A 4 5.13 6.70 -14.73
N LEU A 5 4.88 5.68 -13.90
CA LEU A 5 5.87 4.69 -13.50
C LEU A 5 6.51 3.99 -14.71
N SER A 6 5.71 3.53 -15.68
CA SER A 6 6.20 2.80 -16.85
C SER A 6 7.10 3.66 -17.74
N GLU A 7 6.83 4.95 -17.82
CA GLU A 7 7.64 5.92 -18.58
C GLU A 7 8.97 6.17 -17.89
N LYS A 8 8.96 6.42 -16.57
CA LYS A 8 10.18 6.59 -15.78
C LYS A 8 11.06 5.34 -15.78
N LEU A 9 10.46 4.16 -15.65
CA LEU A 9 11.19 2.89 -15.73
C LEU A 9 11.84 2.68 -17.10
N ALA A 10 11.14 3.02 -18.19
CA ALA A 10 11.72 2.94 -19.53
C ALA A 10 12.90 3.90 -19.70
N ALA A 11 12.79 5.13 -19.20
CA ALA A 11 13.88 6.10 -19.23
C ALA A 11 15.08 5.67 -18.40
N LEU A 12 14.87 5.20 -17.16
CA LEU A 12 15.92 4.68 -16.28
C LEU A 12 16.64 3.46 -16.87
N ARG A 13 15.92 2.59 -17.60
CA ARG A 13 16.53 1.46 -18.31
C ARG A 13 17.41 1.91 -19.49
N ALA A 14 17.05 3.00 -20.15
CA ALA A 14 17.82 3.54 -21.27
C ALA A 14 19.05 4.33 -20.79
N ASP A 15 18.89 5.13 -19.73
CA ASP A 15 19.97 5.92 -19.12
C ASP A 15 19.68 6.19 -17.63
N LEU A 16 20.57 5.71 -16.76
CA LEU A 16 20.48 5.93 -15.31
C LEU A 16 20.75 7.39 -14.91
N ASN A 17 21.37 8.21 -15.77
CA ASN A 17 21.66 9.62 -15.51
C ASN A 17 20.56 10.57 -16.02
N CYS A 18 19.42 10.05 -16.49
CA CYS A 18 18.31 10.86 -17.00
C CYS A 18 17.62 11.75 -15.95
N GLY A 19 18.04 11.68 -14.68
CA GLY A 19 17.52 12.50 -13.58
C GLY A 19 16.14 12.08 -13.08
N HIS A 20 15.57 10.99 -13.60
CA HIS A 20 14.33 10.44 -13.07
C HIS A 20 14.55 9.68 -11.76
N PHE A 21 13.55 9.74 -10.90
CA PHE A 21 13.41 8.90 -9.71
C PHE A 21 11.94 8.50 -9.56
N ILE A 22 11.70 7.40 -8.86
CA ILE A 22 10.36 6.90 -8.55
C ILE A 22 10.01 7.34 -7.13
N LEU A 23 8.89 8.03 -6.99
CA LEU A 23 8.31 8.43 -5.72
C LEU A 23 7.09 7.57 -5.43
N ALA A 24 7.14 6.84 -4.32
CA ALA A 24 6.02 6.04 -3.83
C ALA A 24 5.52 6.59 -2.49
N ASP A 25 4.21 6.74 -2.34
CA ASP A 25 3.57 7.04 -1.06
C ASP A 25 2.90 5.78 -0.51
N ALA A 26 3.27 5.40 0.72
CA ALA A 26 2.76 4.22 1.41
C ALA A 26 1.67 4.61 2.41
N LYS A 27 0.44 4.21 2.10
CA LYS A 27 -0.80 4.60 2.76
C LYS A 27 -1.63 3.37 3.18
N ASP A 28 -1.00 2.46 3.90
CA ASP A 28 -1.56 1.21 4.43
C ASP A 28 -1.67 1.23 5.96
N ALA A 29 -2.12 2.37 6.50
CA ALA A 29 -2.22 2.61 7.94
C ALA A 29 -3.08 1.57 8.69
N ASP A 30 -4.04 0.94 8.03
CA ASP A 30 -4.86 -0.12 8.60
C ASP A 30 -4.11 -1.43 8.88
N MET A 31 -2.87 -1.56 8.41
CA MET A 31 -2.03 -2.75 8.60
C MET A 31 -1.26 -2.76 9.93
N ALA A 32 -1.10 -1.61 10.61
CA ALA A 32 -0.30 -1.51 11.83
C ALA A 32 -0.79 -0.40 12.77
N TRP A 33 -0.31 -0.37 14.01
CA TRP A 33 -0.52 0.71 15.01
C TRP A 33 -1.97 1.03 15.43
N GLY A 34 -2.97 0.34 14.87
CA GLY A 34 -4.36 0.44 15.27
C GLY A 34 -4.97 1.81 15.00
N ALA A 35 -5.85 2.27 15.90
CA ALA A 35 -6.68 3.46 15.69
C ALA A 35 -5.89 4.78 15.52
N THR A 36 -4.62 4.82 15.87
CA THR A 36 -3.78 6.02 15.78
C THR A 36 -3.04 6.14 14.44
N SER A 37 -2.96 5.04 13.69
CA SER A 37 -2.17 4.90 12.47
C SER A 37 -2.52 5.89 11.34
N PRO A 38 -3.79 6.28 11.14
CA PRO A 38 -4.16 7.35 10.19
C PRO A 38 -3.59 8.75 10.51
N GLY A 39 -2.91 8.89 11.64
CA GLY A 39 -2.29 10.12 12.11
C GLY A 39 -3.30 11.10 12.72
N SER A 40 -2.78 12.17 13.31
CA SER A 40 -3.59 13.22 13.96
C SER A 40 -4.10 14.23 12.94
N ALA A 41 -5.26 14.85 13.22
CA ALA A 41 -5.77 15.96 12.42
C ALA A 41 -4.75 17.11 12.31
N TYR A 42 -4.71 17.77 11.13
CA TYR A 42 -3.90 18.96 10.89
C TYR A 42 -4.75 20.03 10.18
N PRO A 43 -4.72 21.31 10.62
CA PRO A 43 -4.01 21.80 11.80
C PRO A 43 -4.58 21.21 13.11
N PRO A 44 -3.80 21.21 14.22
CA PRO A 44 -4.30 20.73 15.51
C PRO A 44 -5.57 21.50 15.92
N SER A 45 -6.59 20.78 16.39
CA SER A 45 -7.80 21.42 16.92
C SER A 45 -7.51 22.16 18.23
N PRO A 46 -8.05 23.37 18.45
CA PRO A 46 -7.96 24.06 19.74
C PRO A 46 -8.58 23.29 20.91
N GLN A 47 -9.47 22.32 20.62
CA GLN A 47 -10.26 21.57 21.62
C GLN A 47 -9.60 20.26 22.08
N GLY A 48 -8.35 20.00 21.67
CA GLY A 48 -7.54 18.93 22.26
C GLY A 48 -6.68 18.19 21.27
N GLU A 49 -5.40 18.07 21.63
CA GLU A 49 -4.51 17.00 21.18
C GLU A 49 -5.20 15.65 21.44
N GLY A 50 -5.40 14.84 20.39
CA GLY A 50 -5.89 13.46 20.58
C GLY A 50 -6.91 12.92 19.57
N LYS A 51 -7.45 13.74 18.65
CA LYS A 51 -8.30 13.18 17.59
C LYS A 51 -7.46 12.68 16.42
N HIS A 52 -7.25 11.36 16.39
CA HIS A 52 -6.75 10.66 15.21
C HIS A 52 -7.78 10.69 14.09
N ARG A 53 -7.30 10.71 12.85
CA ARG A 53 -8.14 10.64 11.65
C ARG A 53 -8.89 9.31 11.62
N SER A 54 -10.11 9.33 11.11
CA SER A 54 -10.80 8.09 10.74
C SER A 54 -10.16 7.50 9.48
N MET A 55 -10.43 6.21 9.21
CA MET A 55 -10.06 5.60 7.93
C MET A 55 -10.77 6.24 6.73
N VAL A 56 -11.92 6.90 6.95
CA VAL A 56 -12.61 7.67 5.91
C VAL A 56 -11.78 8.91 5.56
N ASP A 57 -11.41 9.70 6.58
CA ASP A 57 -10.57 10.89 6.40
C ASP A 57 -9.22 10.53 5.76
N PHE A 58 -8.64 9.40 6.16
CA PHE A 58 -7.40 8.89 5.59
C PHE A 58 -7.53 8.59 4.09
N ARG A 59 -8.61 7.91 3.68
CA ARG A 59 -8.89 7.67 2.27
C ARG A 59 -9.17 8.96 1.49
N ASP A 60 -9.77 9.96 2.12
CA ASP A 60 -9.94 11.27 1.47
C ASP A 60 -8.61 11.94 1.17
N GLN A 61 -7.63 11.84 2.07
CA GLN A 61 -6.27 12.31 1.78
C GLN A 61 -5.63 11.54 0.63
N ILE A 62 -5.83 10.22 0.58
CA ILE A 62 -5.35 9.40 -0.53
C ILE A 62 -5.95 9.86 -1.86
N ARG A 63 -7.27 10.13 -1.90
CA ARG A 63 -7.95 10.66 -3.09
C ARG A 63 -7.35 12.00 -3.53
N GLU A 64 -7.03 12.87 -2.59
CA GLU A 64 -6.40 14.16 -2.89
C GLU A 64 -5.01 13.96 -3.54
N ILE A 65 -4.17 13.11 -2.97
CA ILE A 65 -2.82 12.82 -3.48
C ILE A 65 -2.89 12.24 -4.90
N VAL A 66 -3.82 11.30 -5.15
CA VAL A 66 -4.00 10.70 -6.49
C VAL A 66 -4.49 11.71 -7.51
N ARG A 67 -5.40 12.61 -7.12
CA ARG A 67 -5.88 13.70 -8.00
C ARG A 67 -4.79 14.73 -8.30
N GLN A 68 -3.95 15.06 -7.32
CA GLN A 68 -2.80 15.92 -7.51
C GLN A 68 -1.75 15.27 -8.43
N GLY A 69 -1.69 13.94 -8.48
CA GLY A 69 -0.69 13.21 -9.26
C GLY A 69 0.72 13.46 -8.74
N ALA A 70 0.90 13.69 -7.43
CA ALA A 70 2.19 14.08 -6.86
C ALA A 70 3.22 12.94 -6.77
N VAL A 71 2.76 11.69 -6.90
CA VAL A 71 3.58 10.47 -6.74
C VAL A 71 3.49 9.58 -7.97
N ASP A 72 4.44 8.67 -8.15
CA ASP A 72 4.41 7.69 -9.24
C ASP A 72 3.62 6.44 -8.85
N ILE A 73 3.70 6.07 -7.56
CA ILE A 73 3.06 4.90 -6.98
C ILE A 73 2.31 5.33 -5.73
N LEU A 74 1.08 4.85 -5.59
CA LEU A 74 0.37 4.87 -4.34
C LEU A 74 0.17 3.44 -3.86
N LEU A 75 0.83 3.10 -2.76
CA LEU A 75 0.73 1.82 -2.09
C LEU A 75 -0.32 1.92 -0.97
N ALA A 76 -1.24 0.97 -0.88
CA ALA A 76 -2.16 0.87 0.28
C ALA A 76 -2.46 -0.60 0.63
N SER A 77 -3.30 -0.83 1.64
CA SER A 77 -3.81 -2.17 1.92
C SER A 77 -4.76 -2.67 0.82
N ALA A 78 -4.93 -4.00 0.74
CA ALA A 78 -5.93 -4.60 -0.13
C ALA A 78 -7.35 -4.06 0.13
N SER A 79 -7.69 -3.84 1.41
CA SER A 79 -9.00 -3.29 1.81
C SER A 79 -9.23 -1.86 1.29
N THR A 80 -8.18 -1.04 1.29
CA THR A 80 -8.24 0.33 0.77
C THR A 80 -8.30 0.33 -0.76
N MET A 81 -7.57 -0.56 -1.43
CA MET A 81 -7.61 -0.67 -2.89
C MET A 81 -8.91 -1.27 -3.44
N ASP A 82 -9.59 -2.16 -2.72
CA ASP A 82 -10.97 -2.57 -3.06
C ASP A 82 -11.88 -1.35 -3.23
N ILE A 83 -11.80 -0.41 -2.29
CA ILE A 83 -12.61 0.81 -2.35
C ILE A 83 -12.13 1.74 -3.46
N LEU A 84 -10.85 2.14 -3.43
CA LEU A 84 -10.35 3.23 -4.27
C LEU A 84 -10.12 2.80 -5.73
N ALA A 85 -9.54 1.62 -5.95
CA ALA A 85 -9.22 1.15 -7.29
C ALA A 85 -10.41 0.45 -7.96
N HIS A 86 -11.09 -0.45 -7.25
CA HIS A 86 -12.15 -1.26 -7.86
C HIS A 86 -13.52 -0.59 -7.83
N ARG A 87 -13.99 -0.15 -6.67
CA ARG A 87 -15.34 0.43 -6.54
C ARG A 87 -15.41 1.86 -7.08
N GLU A 88 -14.41 2.68 -6.80
CA GLU A 88 -14.39 4.10 -7.18
C GLU A 88 -13.70 4.37 -8.51
N ARG A 89 -12.91 3.41 -9.02
CA ARG A 89 -12.13 3.56 -10.27
C ARG A 89 -11.24 4.82 -10.29
N LEU A 90 -10.72 5.19 -9.11
CA LEU A 90 -10.01 6.45 -8.88
C LEU A 90 -8.82 6.65 -9.82
N PHE A 91 -8.10 5.57 -10.15
CA PHE A 91 -6.84 5.62 -10.90
C PHE A 91 -7.03 5.68 -12.41
N GLU A 92 -8.23 5.49 -12.95
CA GLU A 92 -8.43 5.51 -14.41
C GLU A 92 -8.19 6.90 -15.02
N MET A 93 -8.40 7.93 -14.21
CA MET A 93 -8.22 9.34 -14.53
C MET A 93 -6.92 9.92 -13.95
N SER A 94 -6.01 9.07 -13.45
CA SER A 94 -4.72 9.48 -12.85
C SER A 94 -3.56 8.70 -13.46
N ASP A 95 -2.35 9.27 -13.42
CA ASP A 95 -1.12 8.64 -13.92
C ASP A 95 -0.35 7.95 -12.79
N VAL A 96 -0.86 8.08 -11.55
CA VAL A 96 -0.43 7.36 -10.37
C VAL A 96 -0.73 5.88 -10.54
N THR A 97 0.28 5.04 -10.26
CA THR A 97 0.14 3.59 -10.32
C THR A 97 -0.40 3.06 -8.99
N PRO A 98 -1.57 2.38 -8.97
CA PRO A 98 -2.05 1.73 -7.75
C PRO A 98 -1.19 0.52 -7.41
N ALA A 99 -0.86 0.36 -6.13
CA ALA A 99 -0.15 -0.79 -5.59
C ALA A 99 -0.77 -1.24 -4.26
N ILE A 100 -0.58 -2.52 -3.94
CA ILE A 100 -0.98 -3.08 -2.64
C ILE A 100 0.20 -3.62 -1.83
N ARG A 101 0.08 -3.56 -0.51
CA ARG A 101 0.88 -4.40 0.38
C ARG A 101 0.28 -5.81 0.35
N ALA A 102 1.01 -6.75 -0.27
CA ALA A 102 0.53 -8.09 -0.59
C ALA A 102 0.68 -9.10 0.55
N ASN A 103 1.56 -8.79 1.50
CA ASN A 103 1.78 -9.57 2.70
C ASN A 103 2.06 -8.64 3.88
N ASP A 104 2.08 -9.25 5.06
CA ASP A 104 2.60 -8.65 6.27
C ASP A 104 3.62 -9.58 6.94
N ALA A 105 4.28 -9.08 7.98
CA ALA A 105 5.16 -9.86 8.84
C ALA A 105 4.80 -9.62 10.32
N THR A 106 4.97 -10.64 11.16
CA THR A 106 4.45 -10.59 12.54
C THR A 106 5.09 -9.51 13.42
N ASP A 107 6.19 -8.90 13.01
CA ASP A 107 6.88 -7.80 13.71
C ASP A 107 6.14 -6.45 13.67
N VAL A 108 5.16 -6.30 12.78
CA VAL A 108 4.25 -5.14 12.77
C VAL A 108 2.87 -5.45 13.33
N TRP A 109 2.67 -6.66 13.87
CA TRP A 109 1.44 -7.03 14.55
C TRP A 109 1.46 -6.51 15.98
N ILE A 110 0.67 -5.45 16.22
CA ILE A 110 0.64 -4.74 17.51
C ILE A 110 -0.77 -4.79 18.13
N PRO A 111 -1.36 -5.97 18.38
CA PRO A 111 -2.58 -6.04 19.16
C PRO A 111 -2.29 -5.68 20.62
N ARG A 112 -3.31 -5.20 21.34
CA ARG A 112 -3.18 -4.85 22.76
C ARG A 112 -2.72 -6.07 23.57
N GLY A 113 -1.55 -5.96 24.22
CA GLY A 113 -0.95 -7.05 25.00
C GLY A 113 -0.24 -8.11 24.17
N GLY A 114 -0.09 -7.93 22.85
CA GLY A 114 0.66 -8.83 21.99
C GLY A 114 2.17 -8.72 22.20
N VAL A 115 2.86 -9.85 22.08
CA VAL A 115 4.32 -9.99 22.23
C VAL A 115 5.01 -10.47 20.94
N TYR A 116 4.34 -10.34 19.79
CA TYR A 116 4.87 -10.82 18.50
C TYR A 116 6.23 -10.22 18.12
N ARG A 117 6.54 -9.01 18.63
CA ARG A 117 7.81 -8.31 18.44
C ARG A 117 8.98 -8.87 19.26
N GLU A 118 8.71 -9.80 20.17
CA GLU A 118 9.74 -10.47 20.98
C GLU A 118 10.31 -11.74 20.29
N SER A 119 9.74 -12.14 19.15
CA SER A 119 10.18 -13.29 18.36
C SER A 119 10.60 -12.86 16.95
N PRO A 120 11.44 -13.65 16.26
CA PRO A 120 11.72 -13.47 14.83
C PRO A 120 10.43 -13.32 14.02
N SER A 121 10.44 -12.42 13.05
CA SER A 121 9.26 -12.15 12.22
C SER A 121 8.91 -13.37 11.36
N LEU A 122 7.62 -13.71 11.28
CA LEU A 122 7.11 -14.71 10.36
C LEU A 122 6.33 -14.05 9.23
N PRO A 123 6.43 -14.55 7.98
CA PRO A 123 5.66 -14.02 6.85
C PRO A 123 4.17 -14.40 6.98
N TYR A 124 3.30 -13.50 6.53
CA TYR A 124 1.86 -13.71 6.51
C TYR A 124 1.23 -13.16 5.22
N ALA A 125 0.56 -14.02 4.46
CA ALA A 125 -0.16 -13.60 3.27
C ALA A 125 -1.48 -12.90 3.67
N THR A 126 -1.66 -11.65 3.23
CA THR A 126 -2.81 -10.81 3.63
C THR A 126 -3.91 -10.74 2.58
N CYS A 127 -3.67 -11.24 1.37
CA CYS A 127 -4.65 -11.21 0.28
C CYS A 127 -4.43 -12.34 -0.72
N TYR A 128 -5.46 -12.65 -1.50
CA TYR A 128 -5.32 -13.40 -2.75
C TYR A 128 -5.00 -12.44 -3.90
N LEU A 129 -3.94 -12.73 -4.68
CA LEU A 129 -3.50 -11.82 -5.74
C LEU A 129 -4.58 -11.60 -6.81
N GLU A 130 -5.30 -12.65 -7.21
CA GLU A 130 -6.37 -12.56 -8.21
C GLU A 130 -7.52 -11.66 -7.73
N GLU A 131 -7.87 -11.75 -6.43
CA GLU A 131 -8.89 -10.89 -5.83
C GLU A 131 -8.48 -9.42 -5.91
N VAL A 132 -7.22 -9.12 -5.61
CA VAL A 132 -6.74 -7.73 -5.65
C VAL A 132 -6.56 -7.23 -7.08
N GLN A 133 -6.19 -8.10 -8.01
CA GLN A 133 -6.05 -7.74 -9.42
C GLN A 133 -7.39 -7.41 -10.07
N HIS A 134 -8.46 -8.13 -9.70
CA HIS A 134 -9.75 -8.10 -10.40
C HIS A 134 -10.95 -7.65 -9.55
N GLY A 135 -10.74 -7.40 -8.25
CA GLY A 135 -11.72 -6.85 -7.30
C GLY A 135 -12.58 -7.90 -6.60
N THR A 136 -12.56 -9.15 -7.06
CA THR A 136 -13.23 -10.28 -6.43
C THR A 136 -12.65 -11.59 -6.97
N LEU A 137 -12.62 -12.64 -6.14
CA LEU A 137 -12.21 -14.00 -6.54
C LEU A 137 -13.08 -14.62 -7.64
N THR A 138 -14.28 -14.09 -7.85
CA THR A 138 -15.26 -14.62 -8.83
C THR A 138 -15.33 -13.79 -10.12
N ALA A 139 -14.53 -12.73 -10.24
CA ALA A 139 -14.54 -11.89 -11.42
C ALA A 139 -13.99 -12.67 -12.62
N PRO A 140 -14.56 -12.48 -13.83
CA PRO A 140 -13.92 -12.95 -15.05
C PRO A 140 -12.53 -12.32 -15.17
N THR A 141 -11.49 -13.14 -15.29
CA THR A 141 -10.09 -12.70 -15.50
C THR A 141 -9.81 -12.22 -16.93
N THR A 142 -10.88 -11.87 -17.66
CA THR A 142 -10.80 -11.35 -19.02
C THR A 142 -10.54 -9.85 -18.98
N GLY A 143 -9.29 -9.44 -19.17
CA GLY A 143 -8.90 -8.03 -19.24
C GLY A 143 -7.58 -7.75 -18.52
N ALA A 144 -7.15 -6.48 -18.57
CA ALA A 144 -6.00 -6.05 -17.79
C ALA A 144 -6.39 -5.94 -16.30
N PRO A 145 -5.53 -6.40 -15.37
CA PRO A 145 -5.74 -6.20 -13.94
C PRO A 145 -5.81 -4.71 -13.59
N VAL A 146 -6.73 -4.35 -12.68
CA VAL A 146 -6.91 -2.96 -12.20
C VAL A 146 -5.73 -2.56 -11.31
N VAL A 147 -5.25 -3.49 -10.47
CA VAL A 147 -4.06 -3.32 -9.64
C VAL A 147 -3.10 -4.44 -9.98
N ASN A 148 -1.91 -4.11 -10.49
CA ASN A 148 -0.92 -5.11 -10.95
C ASN A 148 0.48 -4.88 -10.40
N LEU A 149 0.56 -4.19 -9.26
CA LEU A 149 1.80 -3.93 -8.56
C LEU A 149 1.57 -4.25 -7.07
N GLY A 150 2.48 -5.04 -6.51
CA GLY A 150 2.44 -5.46 -5.12
C GLY A 150 3.78 -5.23 -4.45
N LEU A 151 3.75 -4.75 -3.21
CA LEU A 151 4.87 -4.80 -2.29
C LEU A 151 4.78 -6.10 -1.51
N TYR A 152 5.85 -6.89 -1.56
CA TYR A 152 6.07 -8.02 -0.65
C TYR A 152 7.20 -7.65 0.32
N SER A 153 6.91 -7.61 1.61
CA SER A 153 7.85 -7.33 2.69
C SER A 153 8.54 -8.61 3.13
N ALA A 154 9.87 -8.58 3.21
CA ALA A 154 10.69 -9.68 3.71
C ALA A 154 11.60 -9.18 4.83
N THR A 155 11.62 -9.89 5.96
CA THR A 155 12.49 -9.60 7.10
C THR A 155 13.39 -10.81 7.34
N PHE A 156 14.68 -10.65 7.07
CA PHE A 156 15.67 -11.71 7.26
C PHE A 156 16.13 -11.73 8.72
N ASN A 157 15.93 -12.87 9.39
CA ASN A 157 16.18 -13.08 10.81
C ASN A 157 17.52 -13.78 11.08
N ASN A 158 18.36 -13.96 10.05
CA ASN A 158 19.60 -14.74 10.12
C ASN A 158 19.32 -16.18 10.61
N ASN A 159 18.22 -16.75 10.12
CA ASN A 159 17.76 -18.10 10.43
C ASN A 159 17.28 -18.73 9.13
N LEU A 160 18.08 -19.66 8.58
CA LEU A 160 17.83 -20.22 7.24
C LEU A 160 16.40 -20.77 7.06
N PRO A 161 15.83 -21.58 7.97
CA PRO A 161 14.44 -22.02 7.82
C PRO A 161 13.42 -20.88 7.78
N SER A 162 13.55 -19.88 8.67
CA SER A 162 12.66 -18.71 8.73
C SER A 162 12.80 -17.82 7.49
N ASP A 163 14.03 -17.62 7.04
CA ASP A 163 14.37 -16.77 5.90
C ASP A 163 13.88 -17.42 4.59
N MET A 164 14.01 -18.75 4.47
CA MET A 164 13.47 -19.52 3.34
C MET A 164 11.94 -19.51 3.29
N ALA A 165 11.26 -19.48 4.44
CA ALA A 165 9.80 -19.42 4.47
C ALA A 165 9.22 -18.08 3.97
N THR A 166 10.06 -17.04 3.85
CA THR A 166 9.69 -15.69 3.40
C THR A 166 9.84 -15.51 1.87
N LEU A 167 10.54 -16.43 1.19
CA LEU A 167 10.83 -16.37 -0.25
C LEU A 167 9.81 -17.15 -1.08
#